data_AF-A0A6P0TVJ3-F1
#
_entry.id   AF-A0A6P0TVJ3-F1
#
_cell.length_a   1.000
_cell.length_b   1.000
_cell.length_c   1.000
_cell.angle_alpha   90.00
_cell.angle_beta   90.00
_cell.angle_gamma   90.00
#
_symmetry.space_group_name_H-M   'P 1'
#
loop_
_entity.id
_entity.type
_entity.pdbx_description
1 polymer ?
#
loop_
_entity_poly.entity_id
_entity_poly.type
_entity_poly.pdbx_seq_one_letter_code
_entity_poly.pdbx_strand_id
1 'polypeptide(L)'
;MFNRRKFILSSALIGGGLITTNLILKSKTEQLSAPGIIISDKMRPQIPYGVASGDISGGGRAVIWSRSDRPARMIVEYATNESFQNSEKIIGSAALETTDFTAKVNLSGLPTSEQIFYRVSFQDLSDINIYSVPVIGKFRTVPKSGQDIFFAWSGDTAGQGWGINSEWGGMKIYEIIRQLNPDFFIHCGDYIYADGPIKSEVQLDDGNVWRNLTTPEKSKVAETLKEFRGNYIYNLLDENVRRFNAEVPQIVQWDDHETTNNWYPTEKLLNDDRYKVKSVALLAARGKRAFLEYTPIGINGNDPERIYRSFNYGPLLDIMMLDI
;
A
#
# COMPACT_ATOMS: atom_id res chain seq x y z
N MET A 1 22.33 -68.23 38.22
CA MET A 1 21.32 -69.00 37.46
C MET A 1 21.66 -68.91 35.98
N PHE A 2 21.68 -70.08 35.31
CA PHE A 2 22.07 -70.34 33.91
C PHE A 2 21.18 -69.57 32.90
N ASN A 3 21.63 -69.18 31.70
CA ASN A 3 21.75 -70.04 30.50
C ASN A 3 22.41 -69.19 29.36
N ARG A 4 23.66 -69.40 28.91
CA ARG A 4 24.19 -70.31 27.85
C ARG A 4 23.30 -70.52 26.60
N ARG A 5 23.71 -69.94 25.46
CA ARG A 5 23.95 -70.67 24.19
C ARG A 5 24.59 -69.81 23.08
N LYS A 6 25.80 -70.25 22.68
CA LYS A 6 26.36 -70.33 21.32
C LYS A 6 26.70 -69.01 20.58
N PHE A 7 27.80 -68.87 19.83
CA PHE A 7 29.01 -69.67 19.50
C PHE A 7 29.77 -68.73 18.50
N ILE A 8 31.03 -68.31 18.76
CA ILE A 8 32.27 -68.73 18.03
C ILE A 8 32.42 -68.13 16.62
N LEU A 9 33.58 -67.69 16.08
CA LEU A 9 35.03 -67.64 16.38
C LEU A 9 35.61 -66.55 15.42
N SER A 10 36.54 -65.68 15.86
CA SER A 10 37.98 -65.65 15.47
C SER A 10 38.29 -65.13 14.05
N SER A 11 39.43 -64.51 13.71
CA SER A 11 40.73 -64.35 14.37
C SER A 11 41.54 -63.24 13.66
N ALA A 12 42.35 -62.52 14.44
CA ALA A 12 43.75 -62.11 14.22
C ALA A 12 44.32 -61.87 12.80
N LEU A 13 45.01 -60.73 12.63
CA LEU A 13 46.44 -60.71 12.26
C LEU A 13 47.09 -59.33 12.50
N ILE A 14 48.23 -59.37 13.19
CA ILE A 14 49.21 -58.29 13.39
C ILE A 14 50.04 -58.17 12.11
N GLY A 15 50.26 -56.95 11.63
CA GLY A 15 51.19 -56.66 10.55
C GLY A 15 51.58 -55.19 10.57
N GLY A 16 52.81 -54.90 11.00
CA GLY A 16 53.34 -53.55 11.10
C GLY A 16 53.57 -52.88 9.74
N GLY A 17 53.45 -51.56 9.73
CA GLY A 17 53.79 -50.71 8.60
C GLY A 17 53.77 -49.25 9.02
N LEU A 18 54.95 -48.69 9.28
CA LEU A 18 55.16 -47.25 9.38
C LEU A 18 54.82 -46.62 8.02
N ILE A 19 53.73 -45.85 7.97
CA ILE A 19 53.46 -44.92 6.87
C ILE A 19 53.28 -43.54 7.47
N THR A 20 54.29 -42.71 7.20
CA THR A 20 54.29 -41.26 7.41
C THR A 20 53.29 -40.63 6.45
N THR A 21 52.21 -40.02 6.97
CA THR A 21 51.35 -39.15 6.15
C THR A 21 50.71 -38.05 7.00
N ASN A 22 51.22 -36.84 6.78
CA ASN A 22 50.58 -35.51 6.88
C ASN A 22 49.40 -35.32 7.84
N LEU A 23 49.68 -34.64 8.96
CA LEU A 23 48.72 -33.84 9.71
C LEU A 23 48.13 -32.75 8.81
N ILE A 24 46.97 -33.01 8.20
CA ILE A 24 46.08 -31.95 7.74
C ILE A 24 45.03 -31.78 8.83
N LEU A 25 45.16 -30.70 9.60
CA LEU A 25 44.10 -30.18 10.46
C LEU A 25 42.88 -29.87 9.60
N LYS A 26 41.88 -30.75 9.58
CA LYS A 26 40.52 -30.40 9.15
C LYS A 26 39.92 -29.56 10.27
N SER A 27 39.95 -28.24 10.14
CA SER A 27 39.04 -27.36 10.88
C SER A 27 37.62 -27.67 10.41
N LYS A 28 36.88 -28.45 11.20
CA LYS A 28 35.43 -28.48 11.11
C LYS A 28 34.92 -27.12 11.58
N THR A 29 34.72 -26.20 10.65
CA THR A 29 33.77 -25.12 10.84
C THR A 29 32.38 -25.74 10.75
N GLU A 30 31.85 -26.19 11.88
CA GLU A 30 30.42 -26.45 12.02
C GLU A 30 29.71 -25.12 11.85
N GLN A 31 29.17 -24.90 10.66
CA GLN A 31 28.26 -23.80 10.37
C GLN A 31 26.96 -24.12 11.12
N LEU A 32 26.88 -23.66 12.36
CA LEU A 32 25.66 -23.68 13.16
C LEU A 32 24.61 -22.84 12.41
N SER A 33 23.82 -23.48 11.56
CA SER A 33 22.57 -22.92 11.07
C SER A 33 21.64 -22.81 12.28
N ALA A 34 21.54 -21.62 12.86
CA ALA A 34 20.53 -21.36 13.87
C ALA A 34 19.15 -21.73 13.30
N PRO A 35 18.31 -22.47 14.05
CA PRO A 35 16.97 -22.79 13.59
C PRO A 35 16.23 -21.47 13.32
N GLY A 36 15.75 -21.30 12.09
CA GLY A 36 14.95 -20.13 11.72
C GLY A 36 13.69 -20.10 12.59
N ILE A 37 13.59 -19.11 13.48
CA ILE A 37 12.37 -18.87 14.24
C ILE A 37 11.30 -18.44 13.23
N ILE A 38 10.37 -19.34 12.93
CA ILE A 38 9.19 -19.01 12.13
C ILE A 38 8.26 -18.20 13.04
N ILE A 39 8.35 -16.88 12.93
CA ILE A 39 7.40 -15.97 13.61
C ILE A 39 6.03 -16.14 12.93
N SER A 40 5.03 -16.57 13.71
CA SER A 40 3.64 -16.69 13.28
C SER A 40 3.09 -15.39 12.71
N ASP A 41 2.31 -15.45 11.63
CA ASP A 41 1.70 -14.27 11.00
C ASP A 41 0.87 -13.43 11.97
N LYS A 42 0.22 -14.06 12.96
CA LYS A 42 -0.55 -13.35 14.00
C LYS A 42 0.30 -12.39 14.82
N MET A 43 1.57 -12.70 14.99
CA MET A 43 2.51 -11.87 15.75
C MET A 43 3.03 -10.70 14.92
N ARG A 44 2.99 -10.79 13.58
CA ARG A 44 3.52 -9.76 12.69
C ARG A 44 2.49 -8.66 12.46
N PRO A 45 2.90 -7.39 12.37
CA PRO A 45 2.09 -6.36 11.73
C PRO A 45 1.68 -6.82 10.32
N GLN A 46 0.47 -6.45 9.90
CA GLN A 46 -0.07 -6.79 8.59
C GLN A 46 -0.24 -5.54 7.73
N ILE A 47 -0.20 -5.72 6.41
CA ILE A 47 -0.42 -4.67 5.41
C ILE A 47 -1.71 -5.00 4.63
N PRO A 48 -2.90 -4.84 5.25
CA PRO A 48 -4.15 -5.33 4.67
C PRO A 48 -4.52 -4.64 3.35
N TYR A 49 -4.09 -3.39 3.16
CA TYR A 49 -4.51 -2.52 2.06
C TYR A 49 -3.42 -2.26 1.02
N GLY A 50 -2.33 -3.01 1.07
CA GLY A 50 -1.23 -2.89 0.12
C GLY A 50 -0.42 -1.61 0.28
N VAL A 51 0.18 -1.19 -0.82
CA VAL A 51 1.09 -0.04 -0.92
C VAL A 51 0.65 0.84 -2.08
N ALA A 52 0.99 2.11 -2.01
CA ALA A 52 0.79 3.05 -3.10
C ALA A 52 2.00 3.96 -3.28
N SER A 53 2.19 4.44 -4.51
CA SER A 53 3.12 5.52 -4.80
C SER A 53 2.40 6.71 -5.42
N GLY A 54 2.92 7.92 -5.24
CA GLY A 54 2.31 9.13 -5.79
C GLY A 54 3.21 10.34 -5.72
N ASP A 55 2.69 11.48 -6.20
CA ASP A 55 3.38 12.77 -6.26
C ASP A 55 4.82 12.66 -6.86
N ILE A 56 4.97 11.80 -7.87
CA ILE A 56 6.23 11.61 -8.57
C ILE A 56 6.54 12.87 -9.38
N SER A 57 7.73 13.43 -9.18
CA SER A 57 8.09 14.71 -9.76
C SER A 57 9.59 14.89 -9.99
N GLY A 58 9.92 15.92 -10.76
CA GLY A 58 11.29 16.34 -11.04
C GLY A 58 12.15 16.50 -9.78
N GLY A 59 13.45 16.27 -9.94
CA GLY A 59 14.39 16.21 -8.82
C GLY A 59 14.37 14.87 -8.06
N GLY A 60 13.80 13.83 -8.67
CA GLY A 60 13.85 12.46 -8.15
C GLY A 60 13.02 12.29 -6.88
N ARG A 61 11.78 12.79 -6.88
CA ARG A 61 10.87 12.73 -5.72
C ARG A 61 9.73 11.76 -5.97
N ALA A 62 9.33 11.06 -4.93
CA ALA A 62 8.14 10.22 -4.90
C ALA A 62 7.64 10.08 -3.46
N VAL A 63 6.34 9.84 -3.29
CA VAL A 63 5.74 9.53 -1.99
C VAL A 63 5.34 8.07 -1.99
N ILE A 64 5.74 7.33 -0.96
CA ILE A 64 5.30 5.96 -0.72
C ILE A 64 4.33 5.97 0.45
N TRP A 65 3.20 5.30 0.28
CA TRP A 65 2.13 5.19 1.27
C TRP A 65 1.84 3.73 1.58
N SER A 66 1.49 3.44 2.83
CA SER A 66 0.89 2.17 3.22
C SER A 66 0.15 2.33 4.56
N ARG A 67 -0.54 1.27 4.99
CA ARG A 67 -1.24 1.19 6.26
C ARG A 67 -0.96 -0.13 6.98
N SER A 68 -0.62 -0.04 8.25
CA SER A 68 -0.46 -1.18 9.17
C SER A 68 -1.81 -1.57 9.81
N ASP A 69 -1.93 -2.79 10.33
CA ASP A 69 -3.06 -3.21 11.17
C ASP A 69 -2.94 -2.78 12.64
N ARG A 70 -1.76 -2.32 13.07
CA ARG A 70 -1.42 -1.97 14.45
C ARG A 70 -0.27 -0.94 14.54
N PRO A 71 0.07 -0.40 15.73
CA PRO A 71 1.22 0.47 15.93
C PRO A 71 2.52 -0.13 15.38
N ALA A 72 3.07 0.47 14.33
CA ALA A 72 4.28 -0.03 13.68
C ALA A 72 5.06 1.09 12.99
N ARG A 73 6.37 0.92 12.82
CA ARG A 73 7.25 1.82 12.07
C ARG A 73 7.30 1.38 10.60
N MET A 74 6.95 2.27 9.68
CA MET A 74 7.11 2.00 8.25
C MET A 74 8.58 1.99 7.87
N ILE A 75 8.99 1.00 7.07
CA ILE A 75 10.32 0.91 6.46
C ILE A 75 10.12 0.70 4.96
N VAL A 76 10.71 1.60 4.18
CA VAL A 76 10.72 1.52 2.72
C VAL A 76 12.12 1.15 2.28
N GLU A 77 12.22 0.15 1.43
CA GLU A 77 13.45 -0.20 0.75
C GLU A 77 13.22 -0.10 -0.75
N TYR A 78 14.13 0.54 -1.48
CA TYR A 78 13.99 0.71 -2.93
C TYR A 78 15.29 0.44 -3.68
N ALA A 79 15.17 0.02 -4.92
CA ALA A 79 16.27 -0.27 -5.83
C ALA A 79 15.85 -0.05 -7.29
N THR A 80 16.82 0.01 -8.20
CA THR A 80 16.59 0.04 -9.66
C THR A 80 16.50 -1.37 -10.28
N ASN A 81 16.44 -2.41 -9.45
CA ASN A 81 16.37 -3.80 -9.88
C ASN A 81 15.45 -4.62 -8.96
N GLU A 82 14.77 -5.60 -9.53
CA GLU A 82 13.80 -6.46 -8.82
C GLU A 82 14.43 -7.31 -7.70
N SER A 83 15.73 -7.59 -7.79
CA SER A 83 16.45 -8.37 -6.77
C SER A 83 16.83 -7.56 -5.53
N PHE A 84 16.54 -6.24 -5.50
CA PHE A 84 16.93 -5.32 -4.44
C PHE A 84 18.44 -5.33 -4.14
N GLN A 85 19.28 -5.58 -5.15
CA GLN A 85 20.73 -5.42 -5.02
C GLN A 85 21.08 -3.94 -4.88
N ASN A 86 21.96 -3.62 -3.93
CA ASN A 86 22.37 -2.25 -3.61
C ASN A 86 21.17 -1.33 -3.31
N SER A 87 20.15 -1.87 -2.62
CA SER A 87 18.97 -1.13 -2.23
C SER A 87 19.27 -0.06 -1.19
N GLU A 88 18.52 1.03 -1.24
CA GLU A 88 18.47 2.06 -0.22
C GLU A 88 17.32 1.79 0.75
N LYS A 89 17.56 1.99 2.05
CA LYS A 89 16.56 1.79 3.11
C LYS A 89 16.25 3.10 3.82
N ILE A 90 14.97 3.44 3.85
CA ILE A 90 14.45 4.66 4.46
C ILE A 90 13.47 4.28 5.59
N ILE A 91 13.68 4.89 6.75
CA ILE A 91 12.78 4.75 7.90
C ILE A 91 11.70 5.82 7.80
N GLY A 92 10.45 5.40 7.77
CA GLY A 92 9.28 6.28 7.64
C GLY A 92 8.63 6.67 8.96
N SER A 93 7.44 7.26 8.84
CA SER A 93 6.63 7.60 10.01
C SER A 93 6.15 6.36 10.76
N ALA A 94 5.78 6.55 12.03
CA ALA A 94 5.04 5.54 12.78
C ALA A 94 3.59 5.57 12.30
N ALA A 95 3.07 4.41 11.93
CA ALA A 95 1.65 4.16 11.79
C ALA A 95 1.04 4.05 13.18
N LEU A 96 0.31 5.07 13.63
CA LEU A 96 -0.33 5.13 14.96
C LEU A 96 -1.84 5.35 14.81
N GLU A 97 -2.58 5.19 15.90
CA GLU A 97 -4.04 5.37 15.97
C GLU A 97 -4.48 6.74 15.44
N THR A 98 -3.66 7.76 15.67
CA THR A 98 -3.94 9.15 15.26
C THR A 98 -4.03 9.31 13.74
N THR A 99 -3.30 8.52 12.96
CA THR A 99 -3.32 8.52 11.49
C THR A 99 -4.12 7.34 10.90
N ASP A 100 -4.91 6.64 11.73
CA ASP A 100 -5.52 5.34 11.38
C ASP A 100 -4.48 4.35 10.84
N PHE A 101 -3.31 4.33 11.47
CA PHE A 101 -2.19 3.47 11.10
C PHE A 101 -1.69 3.64 9.65
N THR A 102 -2.07 4.74 8.98
CA THR A 102 -1.45 5.14 7.71
C THR A 102 -0.06 5.71 7.98
N ALA A 103 0.87 5.46 7.06
CA ALA A 103 2.23 5.96 7.11
C ALA A 103 2.71 6.34 5.70
N LYS A 104 3.63 7.30 5.66
CA LYS A 104 4.18 7.85 4.41
C LYS A 104 5.69 8.02 4.50
N VAL A 105 6.35 7.93 3.35
CA VAL A 105 7.75 8.29 3.16
C VAL A 105 7.88 9.17 1.92
N ASN A 106 8.52 10.34 2.09
CA ASN A 106 8.95 11.17 0.97
C ASN A 106 10.34 10.72 0.54
N LEU A 107 10.45 10.07 -0.61
CA LEU A 107 11.71 9.75 -1.26
C LEU A 107 12.24 10.99 -2.00
N SER A 108 13.55 11.16 -1.99
CA SER A 108 14.23 12.23 -2.73
C SER A 108 15.57 11.74 -3.28
N GLY A 109 16.10 12.42 -4.30
CA GLY A 109 17.36 12.04 -4.93
C GLY A 109 17.28 10.74 -5.74
N LEU A 110 16.08 10.30 -6.13
CA LEU A 110 15.92 9.14 -7.00
C LEU A 110 16.56 9.39 -8.38
N PRO A 111 17.13 8.36 -9.02
CA PRO A 111 17.65 8.49 -10.37
C PRO A 111 16.52 8.82 -11.35
N THR A 112 16.80 9.59 -12.39
CA THR A 112 15.83 10.00 -13.41
C THR A 112 15.74 8.97 -14.53
N SER A 113 14.59 8.88 -15.21
CA SER A 113 14.35 7.92 -16.30
C SER A 113 14.56 6.44 -15.91
N GLU A 114 14.33 6.08 -14.65
CA GLU A 114 14.57 4.73 -14.13
C GLU A 114 13.28 4.05 -13.66
N GLN A 115 13.25 2.72 -13.78
CA GLN A 115 12.26 1.91 -13.08
C GLN A 115 12.72 1.70 -11.64
N ILE A 116 11.91 2.13 -10.68
CA ILE A 116 12.13 1.91 -9.26
C ILE A 116 11.24 0.76 -8.79
N PHE A 117 11.85 -0.20 -8.11
CA PHE A 117 11.18 -1.23 -7.33
C PHE A 117 11.29 -0.85 -5.86
N TYR A 118 10.18 -0.87 -5.14
CA TYR A 118 10.15 -0.59 -3.72
C TYR A 118 9.42 -1.69 -2.96
N ARG A 119 9.77 -1.88 -1.70
CA ARG A 119 9.03 -2.74 -0.78
C ARG A 119 8.80 -2.02 0.53
N VAL A 120 7.61 -2.20 1.07
CA VAL A 120 7.22 -1.67 2.38
C VAL A 120 7.14 -2.82 3.36
N SER A 121 7.76 -2.63 4.52
CA SER A 121 7.54 -3.47 5.70
C SER A 121 7.21 -2.59 6.90
N PHE A 122 6.54 -3.19 7.89
CA PHE A 122 6.26 -2.55 9.17
C PHE A 122 6.97 -3.30 10.29
N GLN A 123 7.78 -2.57 11.05
CA GLN A 123 8.41 -3.05 12.27
C GLN A 123 7.48 -2.79 13.46
N ASP A 124 7.15 -3.80 14.25
CA ASP A 124 6.26 -3.66 15.40
C ASP A 124 6.90 -2.71 16.44
N LEU A 125 6.11 -1.78 16.99
CA LEU A 125 6.58 -0.86 18.03
C LEU A 125 6.54 -1.44 19.44
N SER A 126 5.83 -2.56 19.65
CA SER A 126 5.79 -3.31 20.89
C SER A 126 6.90 -4.36 20.98
N ASP A 127 7.36 -4.88 19.84
CA ASP A 127 8.55 -5.73 19.73
C ASP A 127 9.31 -5.42 18.44
N ILE A 128 10.39 -4.65 18.56
CA ILE A 128 11.17 -4.15 17.43
C ILE A 128 11.90 -5.25 16.63
N ASN A 129 11.89 -6.50 17.08
CA ASN A 129 12.45 -7.62 16.32
C ASN A 129 11.44 -8.25 15.34
N ILE A 130 10.17 -7.85 15.41
CA ILE A 130 9.10 -8.40 14.59
C ILE A 130 8.79 -7.46 13.43
N TYR A 131 8.73 -8.03 12.22
CA TYR A 131 8.43 -7.33 10.98
C TYR A 131 7.28 -8.00 10.23
N SER A 132 6.49 -7.19 9.54
CA SER A 132 5.53 -7.67 8.53
C SER A 132 6.24 -8.40 7.39
N VAL A 133 5.47 -9.19 6.63
CA VAL A 133 5.89 -9.60 5.29
C VAL A 133 5.95 -8.33 4.41
N PRO A 134 7.00 -8.15 3.59
CA PRO A 134 7.10 -6.98 2.74
C PRO A 134 6.07 -7.04 1.59
N VAL A 135 5.46 -5.90 1.28
CA VAL A 135 4.62 -5.73 0.08
C VAL A 135 5.40 -4.89 -0.94
N ILE A 136 5.45 -5.38 -2.18
CA ILE A 136 6.24 -4.79 -3.27
C ILE A 136 5.36 -3.89 -4.12
N GLY A 137 5.94 -2.79 -4.58
CA GLY A 137 5.41 -1.98 -5.67
C GLY A 137 6.53 -1.51 -6.59
N LYS A 138 6.15 -0.79 -7.64
CA LYS A 138 7.09 -0.20 -8.60
C LYS A 138 6.52 1.08 -9.18
N PHE A 139 7.39 1.94 -9.69
CA PHE A 139 7.01 3.13 -10.46
C PHE A 139 8.18 3.56 -11.36
N ARG A 140 7.91 4.39 -12.37
CA ARG A 140 8.95 5.01 -13.20
C ARG A 140 9.21 6.43 -12.72
N THR A 141 10.47 6.82 -12.62
CA THR A 141 10.83 8.20 -12.29
C THR A 141 10.72 9.11 -13.51
N VAL A 142 10.58 10.39 -13.22
CA VAL A 142 10.41 11.43 -14.24
C VAL A 142 11.52 11.39 -15.30
N PRO A 143 11.17 11.51 -16.60
CA PRO A 143 12.14 11.54 -17.67
C PRO A 143 13.12 12.71 -17.60
N LYS A 144 14.40 12.46 -17.88
CA LYS A 144 15.44 13.50 -17.97
C LYS A 144 15.39 14.32 -19.26
N SER A 145 14.98 13.69 -20.37
CA SER A 145 14.92 14.30 -21.71
C SER A 145 13.52 14.18 -22.30
N GLY A 146 13.27 14.85 -23.42
CA GLY A 146 12.00 14.73 -24.13
C GLY A 146 11.81 13.31 -24.65
N GLN A 147 10.92 12.57 -24.00
CA GLN A 147 10.43 11.26 -24.41
C GLN A 147 8.91 11.26 -24.33
N ASP A 148 8.26 10.34 -25.02
CA ASP A 148 6.81 10.20 -24.96
C ASP A 148 6.36 9.94 -23.51
N ILE A 149 5.29 10.61 -23.10
CA ILE A 149 4.65 10.45 -21.79
C ILE A 149 3.30 9.79 -22.03
N PHE A 150 3.06 8.66 -21.36
CA PHE A 150 1.79 7.97 -21.41
C PHE A 150 1.17 7.93 -20.02
N PHE A 151 0.03 8.59 -19.84
CA PHE A 151 -0.69 8.61 -18.56
C PHE A 151 -2.17 8.29 -18.77
N ALA A 152 -2.78 7.76 -17.73
CA ALA A 152 -4.23 7.55 -17.66
C ALA A 152 -4.85 8.55 -16.68
N TRP A 153 -6.15 8.79 -16.81
CA TRP A 153 -6.89 9.64 -15.88
C TRP A 153 -8.33 9.13 -15.71
N SER A 154 -8.90 9.37 -14.53
CA SER A 154 -10.31 9.09 -14.24
C SER A 154 -10.77 9.83 -12.98
N GLY A 155 -12.03 9.63 -12.60
CA GLY A 155 -12.66 10.09 -11.38
C GLY A 155 -13.77 9.12 -10.97
N ASP A 156 -14.61 9.53 -10.03
CA ASP A 156 -15.93 8.91 -9.79
C ASP A 156 -15.88 7.46 -9.30
N THR A 157 -14.94 7.17 -8.40
CA THR A 157 -14.71 5.80 -7.90
C THR A 157 -15.81 5.34 -6.96
N ALA A 158 -16.45 4.23 -7.34
CA ALA A 158 -17.59 3.66 -6.62
C ALA A 158 -18.76 4.65 -6.47
N GLY A 159 -18.94 5.53 -7.46
CA GLY A 159 -20.07 6.44 -7.59
C GLY A 159 -21.37 5.74 -7.97
N GLN A 160 -22.48 6.47 -7.79
CA GLN A 160 -23.82 6.08 -8.27
C GLN A 160 -24.34 4.72 -7.76
N GLY A 161 -23.77 4.17 -6.69
CA GLY A 161 -24.22 2.90 -6.10
C GLY A 161 -23.52 1.64 -6.64
N TRP A 162 -22.51 1.79 -7.51
CA TRP A 162 -21.78 0.68 -8.14
C TRP A 162 -20.39 0.52 -7.53
N GLY A 163 -20.31 -0.28 -6.46
CA GLY A 163 -19.07 -0.56 -5.76
C GLY A 163 -18.42 -1.88 -6.17
N ILE A 164 -17.80 -2.55 -5.20
CA ILE A 164 -17.07 -3.80 -5.40
C ILE A 164 -18.08 -4.94 -5.56
N ASN A 165 -18.08 -5.61 -6.71
CA ASN A 165 -18.78 -6.87 -6.90
C ASN A 165 -17.78 -8.00 -7.16
N SER A 166 -17.52 -8.81 -6.14
CA SER A 166 -16.53 -9.90 -6.22
C SER A 166 -16.93 -11.00 -7.21
N GLU A 167 -18.22 -11.25 -7.40
CA GLU A 167 -18.71 -12.23 -8.40
C GLU A 167 -18.43 -11.75 -9.83
N TRP A 168 -18.35 -10.43 -10.03
CA TRP A 168 -18.02 -9.80 -11.31
C TRP A 168 -16.51 -9.61 -11.56
N GLY A 169 -15.68 -10.00 -10.57
CA GLY A 169 -14.23 -9.79 -10.58
C GLY A 169 -13.77 -8.46 -9.99
N GLY A 170 -14.61 -7.78 -9.22
CA GLY A 170 -14.29 -6.50 -8.57
C GLY A 170 -14.29 -5.30 -9.51
N MET A 171 -13.54 -4.26 -9.15
CA MET A 171 -13.37 -3.02 -9.92
C MET A 171 -12.38 -3.20 -11.08
N LYS A 172 -12.78 -3.98 -12.11
CA LYS A 172 -11.90 -4.41 -13.23
C LYS A 172 -11.23 -3.27 -14.00
N ILE A 173 -11.80 -2.06 -14.01
CA ILE A 173 -11.21 -0.92 -14.72
C ILE A 173 -9.78 -0.61 -14.24
N TYR A 174 -9.50 -0.75 -12.93
CA TYR A 174 -8.15 -0.55 -12.39
C TYR A 174 -7.15 -1.58 -12.88
N GLU A 175 -7.57 -2.82 -13.06
CA GLU A 175 -6.72 -3.86 -13.64
C GLU A 175 -6.41 -3.57 -15.10
N ILE A 176 -7.40 -3.09 -15.87
CA ILE A 176 -7.18 -2.67 -17.26
C ILE A 176 -6.19 -1.50 -17.31
N ILE A 177 -6.36 -0.47 -16.49
CA ILE A 177 -5.43 0.67 -16.44
C ILE A 177 -4.03 0.21 -16.02
N ARG A 178 -3.91 -0.67 -15.02
CA ARG A 178 -2.63 -1.23 -14.59
C ARG A 178 -1.90 -1.94 -15.73
N GLN A 179 -2.63 -2.75 -16.52
CA GLN A 179 -2.05 -3.48 -17.65
C GLN A 179 -1.60 -2.59 -18.81
N LEU A 180 -2.18 -1.39 -18.95
CA LEU A 180 -1.68 -0.38 -19.90
C LEU A 180 -0.30 0.16 -19.49
N ASN A 181 0.12 -0.03 -18.24
CA ASN A 181 1.41 0.39 -17.70
C ASN A 181 1.72 1.89 -17.93
N PRO A 182 0.81 2.81 -17.55
CA PRO A 182 1.05 4.23 -17.67
C PRO A 182 2.18 4.70 -16.76
N ASP A 183 2.85 5.77 -17.15
CA ASP A 183 3.86 6.46 -16.37
C ASP A 183 3.30 6.94 -15.02
N PHE A 184 2.04 7.40 -15.03
CA PHE A 184 1.27 7.76 -13.84
C PHE A 184 -0.24 7.79 -14.15
N PHE A 185 -1.04 7.92 -13.11
CA PHE A 185 -2.49 8.10 -13.17
C PHE A 185 -2.92 9.39 -12.49
N ILE A 186 -3.79 10.16 -13.14
CA ILE A 186 -4.44 11.34 -12.53
C ILE A 186 -5.83 10.94 -12.03
N HIS A 187 -6.07 11.08 -10.72
CA HIS A 187 -7.41 10.97 -10.15
C HIS A 187 -8.00 12.37 -9.97
N CYS A 188 -9.07 12.68 -10.70
CA CYS A 188 -9.60 14.04 -10.88
C CYS A 188 -10.59 14.52 -9.80
N GLY A 189 -10.77 13.75 -8.72
CA GLY A 189 -11.87 13.95 -7.77
C GLY A 189 -12.70 12.69 -7.60
N ASP A 190 -13.61 12.71 -6.64
CA ASP A 190 -14.52 11.59 -6.34
C ASP A 190 -13.78 10.26 -6.14
N TYR A 191 -12.66 10.31 -5.42
CA TYR A 191 -11.92 9.13 -4.98
C TYR A 191 -12.80 8.24 -4.11
N ILE A 192 -13.75 8.84 -3.39
CA ILE A 192 -14.81 8.18 -2.65
C ILE A 192 -16.12 8.93 -2.83
N TYR A 193 -17.23 8.24 -2.55
CA TYR A 193 -18.54 8.85 -2.34
C TYR A 193 -18.93 8.74 -0.86
N ALA A 194 -18.52 9.73 -0.07
CA ALA A 194 -18.77 9.77 1.37
C ALA A 194 -20.26 9.99 1.72
N ASP A 195 -21.02 10.56 0.79
CA ASP A 195 -22.43 10.94 0.87
C ASP A 195 -23.36 10.03 0.05
N GLY A 196 -22.78 9.05 -0.66
CA GLY A 196 -23.46 8.07 -1.50
C GLY A 196 -23.42 6.66 -0.90
N PRO A 197 -24.41 6.28 -0.06
CA PRO A 197 -24.52 4.92 0.45
C PRO A 197 -24.66 3.89 -0.68
N ILE A 198 -23.93 2.79 -0.59
CA ILE A 198 -24.05 1.68 -1.54
C ILE A 198 -25.01 0.63 -0.97
N LYS A 199 -26.03 0.27 -1.76
CA LYS A 199 -26.94 -0.85 -1.46
C LYS A 199 -26.22 -2.16 -1.73
N SER A 200 -26.48 -3.18 -0.89
CA SER A 200 -25.91 -4.52 -1.07
C SER A 200 -26.34 -5.19 -2.37
N GLU A 201 -27.55 -4.88 -2.85
CA GLU A 201 -28.11 -5.45 -4.08
C GLU A 201 -28.77 -4.37 -4.94
N VAL A 202 -28.55 -4.44 -6.25
CA VAL A 202 -29.21 -3.60 -7.26
C VAL A 202 -29.72 -4.50 -8.38
N GLN A 203 -31.01 -4.38 -8.72
CA GLN A 203 -31.61 -5.10 -9.84
C GLN A 203 -31.14 -4.48 -11.17
N LEU A 204 -30.70 -5.30 -12.11
CA LEU A 204 -30.27 -4.90 -13.43
C LEU A 204 -31.40 -5.04 -14.45
N ASP A 205 -31.31 -4.29 -15.55
CA ASP A 205 -32.33 -4.29 -16.62
C ASP A 205 -32.49 -5.64 -17.31
N ASP A 206 -31.45 -6.48 -17.28
CA ASP A 206 -31.43 -7.83 -17.85
C ASP A 206 -31.99 -8.92 -16.90
N GLY A 207 -32.48 -8.51 -15.72
CA GLY A 207 -33.02 -9.39 -14.69
C GLY A 207 -31.97 -10.02 -13.76
N ASN A 208 -30.67 -9.74 -13.97
CA ASN A 208 -29.62 -10.13 -13.04
C ASN A 208 -29.57 -9.19 -11.82
N VAL A 209 -28.84 -9.60 -10.78
CA VAL A 209 -28.62 -8.79 -9.57
C VAL A 209 -27.15 -8.44 -9.44
N TRP A 210 -26.86 -7.16 -9.33
CA TRP A 210 -25.56 -6.68 -8.92
C TRP A 210 -25.42 -6.76 -7.40
N ARG A 211 -24.35 -7.42 -6.93
CA ARG A 211 -24.10 -7.66 -5.52
C ARG A 211 -22.88 -6.87 -5.07
N ASN A 212 -23.11 -5.75 -4.39
CA ASN A 212 -22.04 -4.97 -3.80
C ASN A 212 -21.57 -5.62 -2.51
N LEU A 213 -20.26 -5.72 -2.33
CA LEU A 213 -19.66 -5.72 -1.00
C LEU A 213 -20.08 -4.44 -0.30
N THR A 214 -20.38 -4.51 1.00
CA THR A 214 -20.75 -3.35 1.82
C THR A 214 -20.00 -3.37 3.15
N THR A 215 -19.71 -2.20 3.69
CA THR A 215 -19.21 -2.00 5.05
C THR A 215 -20.16 -1.08 5.81
N PRO A 216 -20.16 -1.09 7.16
CA PRO A 216 -21.01 -0.18 7.93
C PRO A 216 -20.83 1.28 7.52
N GLU A 217 -19.58 1.70 7.26
CA GLU A 217 -19.21 3.04 6.84
C GLU A 217 -19.66 3.38 5.41
N LYS A 218 -19.79 2.38 4.52
CA LYS A 218 -20.25 2.59 3.12
C LYS A 218 -21.77 2.47 2.96
N SER A 219 -22.47 1.94 3.95
CA SER A 219 -23.93 1.78 3.95
C SER A 219 -24.70 3.00 4.47
N LYS A 220 -24.01 4.10 4.81
CA LYS A 220 -24.61 5.37 5.23
C LYS A 220 -23.74 6.55 4.78
N VAL A 221 -24.26 7.77 4.93
CA VAL A 221 -23.47 8.99 4.76
C VAL A 221 -22.40 9.10 5.85
N ALA A 222 -21.21 9.60 5.51
CA ALA A 222 -20.13 9.79 6.45
C ALA A 222 -20.32 11.08 7.26
N GLU A 223 -20.22 10.98 8.57
CA GLU A 223 -20.33 12.15 9.45
C GLU A 223 -19.10 12.30 10.34
N THR A 224 -18.52 11.18 10.79
CA THR A 224 -17.36 11.10 11.65
C THR A 224 -16.09 10.80 10.87
N LEU A 225 -14.93 11.17 11.41
CA LEU A 225 -13.64 10.86 10.77
C LEU A 225 -13.46 9.36 10.50
N LYS A 226 -13.96 8.48 11.38
CA LYS A 226 -13.93 7.02 11.18
C LYS A 226 -14.74 6.63 9.93
N GLU A 227 -15.92 7.22 9.73
CA GLU A 227 -16.76 6.92 8.57
C GLU A 227 -16.14 7.43 7.27
N PHE A 228 -15.49 8.59 7.28
CA PHE A 228 -14.71 9.07 6.13
C PHE A 228 -13.55 8.13 5.80
N ARG A 229 -12.75 7.73 6.79
CA ARG A 229 -11.66 6.74 6.61
C ARG A 229 -12.19 5.39 6.09
N GLY A 230 -13.34 4.95 6.59
CA GLY A 230 -14.01 3.72 6.14
C GLY A 230 -14.39 3.73 4.66
N ASN A 231 -14.69 4.89 4.09
CA ASN A 231 -14.97 5.02 2.66
C ASN A 231 -13.71 4.82 1.80
N TYR A 232 -12.53 5.29 2.23
CA TYR A 232 -11.27 4.99 1.54
C TYR A 232 -10.87 3.52 1.71
N ILE A 233 -11.03 2.98 2.92
CA ILE A 233 -10.79 1.55 3.18
C ILE A 233 -11.64 0.68 2.26
N TYR A 234 -12.91 1.04 2.04
CA TYR A 234 -13.82 0.29 1.17
C TYR A 234 -13.21 0.03 -0.21
N ASN A 235 -12.71 1.06 -0.90
CA ASN A 235 -12.10 0.90 -2.22
C ASN A 235 -10.84 0.00 -2.15
N LEU A 236 -10.08 0.08 -1.07
CA LEU A 236 -8.89 -0.74 -0.84
C LEU A 236 -9.19 -2.21 -0.48
N LEU A 237 -10.46 -2.59 -0.29
CA LEU A 237 -10.86 -4.00 -0.20
C LEU A 237 -10.78 -4.69 -1.57
N ASP A 238 -10.86 -3.93 -2.67
CA ASP A 238 -10.78 -4.47 -4.02
C ASP A 238 -9.34 -4.88 -4.36
N GLU A 239 -9.19 -6.07 -4.94
CA GLU A 239 -7.87 -6.57 -5.32
C GLU A 239 -7.28 -5.83 -6.52
N ASN A 240 -8.11 -5.45 -7.49
CA ASN A 240 -7.65 -4.71 -8.68
C ASN A 240 -7.13 -3.34 -8.28
N VAL A 241 -7.83 -2.64 -7.37
CA VAL A 241 -7.37 -1.36 -6.81
C VAL A 241 -6.01 -1.51 -6.12
N ARG A 242 -5.83 -2.54 -5.27
CA ARG A 242 -4.56 -2.75 -4.57
C ARG A 242 -3.40 -3.07 -5.52
N ARG A 243 -3.61 -3.90 -6.55
CA ARG A 243 -2.59 -4.18 -7.57
C ARG A 243 -2.25 -2.94 -8.39
N PHE A 244 -3.27 -2.18 -8.78
CA PHE A 244 -3.10 -0.91 -9.49
C PHE A 244 -2.28 0.08 -8.66
N ASN A 245 -2.63 0.29 -7.39
CA ASN A 245 -1.92 1.20 -6.48
C ASN A 245 -0.43 0.83 -6.31
N ALA A 246 -0.12 -0.46 -6.30
CA ALA A 246 1.24 -0.94 -6.14
C ALA A 246 2.14 -0.65 -7.35
N GLU A 247 1.58 -0.53 -8.56
CA GLU A 247 2.35 -0.45 -9.81
C GLU A 247 2.19 0.87 -10.57
N VAL A 248 1.10 1.60 -10.34
CA VAL A 248 0.79 2.85 -11.04
C VAL A 248 0.83 4.01 -10.05
N PRO A 249 1.77 4.95 -10.20
CA PRO A 249 1.86 6.08 -9.31
C PRO A 249 0.70 7.06 -9.55
N GLN A 250 0.16 7.61 -8.47
CA GLN A 250 -1.03 8.44 -8.50
C GLN A 250 -0.72 9.91 -8.23
N ILE A 251 -1.36 10.78 -9.01
CA ILE A 251 -1.44 12.23 -8.78
C ILE A 251 -2.92 12.54 -8.57
N VAL A 252 -3.32 12.81 -7.34
CA VAL A 252 -4.75 12.81 -6.94
C VAL A 252 -5.23 14.16 -6.44
N GLN A 253 -6.41 14.61 -6.84
CA GLN A 253 -7.14 15.69 -6.16
C GLN A 253 -8.45 15.13 -5.61
N TRP A 254 -9.02 15.84 -4.64
CA TRP A 254 -10.39 15.61 -4.21
C TRP A 254 -11.36 16.45 -5.06
N ASP A 255 -12.64 16.18 -4.93
CA ASP A 255 -13.75 17.00 -5.36
C ASP A 255 -14.81 17.02 -4.24
N ASP A 256 -16.08 17.14 -4.58
CA ASP A 256 -17.16 17.33 -3.64
C ASP A 256 -17.55 16.06 -2.88
N HIS A 257 -17.54 14.90 -3.54
CA HIS A 257 -17.98 13.62 -2.95
C HIS A 257 -17.02 13.05 -1.89
N GLU A 258 -15.81 13.58 -1.73
CA GLU A 258 -14.98 13.37 -0.53
C GLU A 258 -15.61 13.98 0.74
N THR A 259 -16.60 14.87 0.57
CA THR A 259 -17.39 15.50 1.63
C THR A 259 -18.87 15.21 1.42
N THR A 260 -19.53 15.97 0.54
CA THR A 260 -20.94 15.87 0.16
C THR A 260 -21.13 16.53 -1.21
N ASN A 261 -22.01 15.99 -2.06
CA ASN A 261 -22.31 16.53 -3.39
C ASN A 261 -22.54 18.05 -3.41
N ASN A 262 -21.89 18.76 -4.32
CA ASN A 262 -21.93 20.19 -4.61
C ASN A 262 -21.69 21.11 -3.40
N TRP A 263 -20.89 20.66 -2.43
CA TRP A 263 -20.77 21.38 -1.16
C TRP A 263 -20.08 22.74 -1.28
N TYR A 264 -20.35 23.62 -0.32
CA TYR A 264 -19.62 24.85 -0.12
C TYR A 264 -19.44 25.17 1.37
N PRO A 265 -18.42 25.96 1.79
CA PRO A 265 -18.03 26.05 3.21
C PRO A 265 -19.13 26.50 4.19
N THR A 266 -20.06 27.34 3.74
CA THR A 266 -21.14 27.88 4.58
C THR A 266 -22.44 27.06 4.53
N GLU A 267 -22.48 26.00 3.74
CA GLU A 267 -23.67 25.16 3.59
C GLU A 267 -24.10 24.50 4.91
N LYS A 268 -25.42 24.35 5.06
CA LYS A 268 -26.04 23.61 6.14
C LYS A 268 -27.02 22.57 5.59
N LEU A 269 -26.85 21.31 5.96
CA LEU A 269 -27.66 20.16 5.50
C LEU A 269 -29.01 20.05 6.23
N LEU A 270 -29.71 21.18 6.44
CA LEU A 270 -30.90 21.26 7.29
C LEU A 270 -32.04 20.38 6.80
N ASN A 271 -32.14 20.18 5.49
CA ASN A 271 -33.22 19.43 4.84
C ASN A 271 -32.83 17.99 4.46
N ASP A 272 -31.63 17.52 4.85
CA ASP A 272 -31.19 16.14 4.62
C ASP A 272 -31.18 15.34 5.92
N ASP A 273 -32.21 14.53 6.12
CA ASP A 273 -32.40 13.72 7.33
C ASP A 273 -31.38 12.57 7.47
N ARG A 274 -30.60 12.28 6.41
CA ARG A 274 -29.49 11.31 6.49
C ARG A 274 -28.38 11.82 7.42
N TYR A 275 -28.24 13.14 7.54
CA TYR A 275 -27.20 13.79 8.33
C TYR A 275 -27.72 14.30 9.67
N LYS A 276 -27.05 13.91 10.75
CA LYS A 276 -27.18 14.54 12.07
C LYS A 276 -26.25 15.74 12.17
N VAL A 277 -25.04 15.64 11.63
CA VAL A 277 -24.09 16.76 11.53
C VAL A 277 -24.52 17.67 10.40
N LYS A 278 -25.05 18.84 10.74
CA LYS A 278 -25.57 19.80 9.75
C LYS A 278 -24.51 20.73 9.17
N SER A 279 -23.31 20.79 9.75
CA SER A 279 -22.27 21.74 9.33
C SER A 279 -21.35 21.12 8.28
N VAL A 280 -21.47 21.53 7.03
CA VAL A 280 -20.62 21.05 5.94
C VAL A 280 -19.15 21.38 6.19
N ALA A 281 -18.81 22.57 6.70
CA ALA A 281 -17.42 22.88 7.08
C ALA A 281 -16.78 21.85 8.04
N LEU A 282 -17.57 21.24 8.93
CA LEU A 282 -17.07 20.21 9.84
C LEU A 282 -16.89 18.86 9.13
N LEU A 283 -17.79 18.54 8.20
CA LEU A 283 -17.67 17.36 7.35
C LEU A 283 -16.45 17.48 6.43
N ALA A 284 -16.27 18.63 5.78
CA ALA A 284 -15.15 18.91 4.90
C ALA A 284 -13.79 18.80 5.62
N ALA A 285 -13.69 19.30 6.86
CA ALA A 285 -12.46 19.13 7.66
C ALA A 285 -12.14 17.65 7.96
N ARG A 286 -13.17 16.82 8.19
CA ARG A 286 -13.01 15.37 8.42
C ARG A 286 -12.68 14.62 7.12
N GLY A 287 -13.37 14.95 6.04
CA GLY A 287 -13.14 14.41 4.70
C GLY A 287 -11.73 14.72 4.21
N LYS A 288 -11.29 15.98 4.31
CA LYS A 288 -9.93 16.42 3.96
C LYS A 288 -8.85 15.66 4.74
N ARG A 289 -9.03 15.48 6.05
CA ARG A 289 -8.09 14.72 6.86
C ARG A 289 -8.01 13.27 6.39
N ALA A 290 -9.15 12.61 6.14
CA ALA A 290 -9.16 11.23 5.64
C ALA A 290 -8.51 11.14 4.25
N PHE A 291 -8.81 12.08 3.34
CA PHE A 291 -8.19 12.17 2.01
C PHE A 291 -6.66 12.24 2.10
N LEU A 292 -6.13 13.15 2.92
CA LEU A 292 -4.69 13.31 3.12
C LEU A 292 -4.06 12.13 3.86
N GLU A 293 -4.80 11.37 4.67
CA GLU A 293 -4.29 10.14 5.31
C GLU A 293 -4.23 8.96 4.32
N TYR A 294 -5.19 8.83 3.42
CA TYR A 294 -5.39 7.65 2.56
C TYR A 294 -4.88 7.78 1.12
N THR A 295 -4.37 8.94 0.73
CA THR A 295 -3.77 9.15 -0.59
C THR A 295 -2.26 9.29 -0.52
N PRO A 296 -1.49 8.96 -1.58
CA PRO A 296 -0.03 9.15 -1.60
C PRO A 296 0.39 10.60 -1.88
N ILE A 297 -0.34 11.60 -1.34
CA ILE A 297 0.07 13.01 -1.37
C ILE A 297 1.17 13.27 -0.33
N GLY A 298 2.20 14.03 -0.71
CA GLY A 298 3.30 14.40 0.17
C GLY A 298 2.86 15.34 1.29
N ILE A 299 3.34 15.11 2.52
CA ILE A 299 3.07 16.03 3.63
C ILE A 299 3.94 17.29 3.46
N ASN A 300 3.29 18.45 3.33
CA ASN A 300 3.97 19.74 3.33
C ASN A 300 4.04 20.29 4.76
N GLY A 301 5.26 20.43 5.30
CA GLY A 301 5.47 20.90 6.67
C GLY A 301 4.98 22.33 6.94
N ASN A 302 4.89 23.19 5.92
CA ASN A 302 4.41 24.56 6.05
C ASN A 302 2.87 24.65 5.98
N ASP A 303 2.24 23.64 5.38
CA ASP A 303 0.81 23.63 5.10
C ASP A 303 0.34 22.17 5.01
N PRO A 304 0.10 21.52 6.16
CA PRO A 304 -0.19 20.10 6.22
C PRO A 304 -1.56 19.73 5.63
N GLU A 305 -2.41 20.73 5.32
CA GLU A 305 -3.74 20.54 4.73
C GLU A 305 -3.78 20.84 3.23
N ARG A 306 -2.63 21.15 2.61
CA ARG A 306 -2.56 21.51 1.20
C ARG A 306 -2.88 20.34 0.26
N ILE A 307 -3.80 20.58 -0.68
CA ILE A 307 -4.12 19.67 -1.79
C ILE A 307 -3.63 20.22 -3.13
N TYR A 308 -3.77 21.52 -3.40
CA TYR A 308 -3.28 22.10 -4.65
C TYR A 308 -1.74 22.09 -4.72
N ARG A 309 -1.20 21.83 -5.91
CA ARG A 309 0.24 21.60 -6.13
C ARG A 309 0.54 21.52 -7.61
N SER A 310 1.81 21.71 -7.96
CA SER A 310 2.30 21.56 -9.33
C SER A 310 3.47 20.60 -9.39
N PHE A 311 3.55 19.86 -10.50
CA PHE A 311 4.60 18.88 -10.76
C PHE A 311 5.21 19.18 -12.12
N ASN A 312 6.53 19.30 -12.13
CA ASN A 312 7.27 19.19 -13.38
C ASN A 312 7.52 17.71 -13.68
N TYR A 313 6.98 17.23 -14.80
CA TYR A 313 7.15 15.87 -15.30
C TYR A 313 8.06 15.89 -16.54
N GLY A 314 9.32 16.24 -16.31
CA GLY A 314 10.33 16.33 -17.35
C GLY A 314 10.16 17.61 -18.18
N PRO A 315 10.81 17.71 -19.36
CA PRO A 315 10.79 18.93 -20.15
C PRO A 315 9.50 19.13 -20.97
N LEU A 316 8.58 18.15 -20.99
CA LEU A 316 7.43 18.15 -21.90
C LEU A 316 6.07 18.36 -21.22
N LEU A 317 5.99 18.25 -19.89
CA LEU A 317 4.73 18.30 -19.17
C LEU A 317 4.88 18.96 -17.80
N ASP A 318 4.08 19.99 -17.56
CA ASP A 318 3.78 20.50 -16.23
C ASP A 318 2.33 20.14 -15.87
N ILE A 319 2.14 19.59 -14.67
CA ILE A 319 0.83 19.20 -14.15
C ILE A 319 0.46 20.18 -13.04
N MET A 320 -0.71 20.79 -13.13
CA MET A 320 -1.24 21.70 -12.12
C MET A 320 -2.51 21.08 -11.52
N MET A 321 -2.42 20.67 -10.26
CA MET A 321 -3.56 20.13 -9.52
C MET A 321 -4.18 21.27 -8.73
N LEU A 322 -5.46 21.52 -8.98
CA LEU A 322 -6.21 22.63 -8.41
C LEU A 322 -7.06 22.13 -7.21
N ASP A 323 -7.44 23.07 -6.35
CA ASP A 323 -8.34 22.87 -5.21
C ASP A 323 -9.21 24.13 -5.18
N ILE A 324 -10.46 24.04 -5.67
CA ILE A 324 -11.33 25.18 -6.01
C ILE A 324 -12.57 25.21 -5.12
#